data_AF-A0A849FQF3-F1
#
_entry.id   AF-A0A849FQF3-F1
#
_cell.length_a   1.000
_cell.length_b   1.000
_cell.length_c   1.000
_cell.angle_alpha   90.00
_cell.angle_beta   90.00
_cell.angle_gamma   90.00
#
_symmetry.space_group_name_H-M   'P 1'
#
loop_
_entity.id
_entity.type
_entity.pdbx_description
1 polymer ?
#
loop_
_entity_poly.entity_id
_entity_poly.type
_entity_poly.pdbx_seq_one_letter_code
_entity_poly.pdbx_strand_id
1 'polypeptide(L)'
;AQPVVGLDLPVIQTRRLKPGETVGYGCTWTALHDAVIATVSAGYADGLIRAMSGKALLYAGATPCKLAGRVSMDLLTVDVTHLEEVPDTLTLLGQYQGVDTLAEAAGTIGYEILTSLGGRYVRSTAG
;
A
#
# COMPACT_ATOMS: atom_id res chain seq x y z
N ALA A 1 16.72 14.18 -6.03
CA ALA A 1 15.53 14.95 -6.43
C ALA A 1 14.59 15.06 -5.24
N GLN A 2 13.96 16.20 -4.99
CA GLN A 2 12.91 16.29 -3.98
C GLN A 2 11.64 15.61 -4.54
N PRO A 3 10.94 14.76 -3.76
CA PRO A 3 9.70 14.17 -4.21
C PRO A 3 8.63 15.25 -4.35
N VAL A 4 8.10 15.40 -5.58
CA VAL A 4 7.07 16.40 -5.92
C VAL A 4 5.64 15.85 -5.79
N VAL A 5 5.49 14.54 -5.56
CA VAL A 5 4.20 13.88 -5.36
C VAL A 5 4.28 13.02 -4.10
N GLY A 6 3.27 13.18 -3.24
CA GLY A 6 2.97 12.29 -2.12
C GLY A 6 1.63 11.58 -2.34
N LEU A 7 1.50 10.36 -1.84
CA LEU A 7 0.26 9.60 -1.87
C LEU A 7 0.07 8.86 -0.54
N ASP A 8 -0.80 9.41 0.30
CA ASP A 8 -1.25 8.81 1.55
C ASP A 8 -2.59 8.12 1.34
N LEU A 9 -2.71 6.90 1.85
CA LEU A 9 -3.87 6.04 1.64
C LEU A 9 -4.52 5.71 3.00
N PRO A 10 -5.85 5.88 3.16
CA PRO A 10 -6.50 5.71 4.46
C PRO A 10 -6.65 4.25 4.84
N VAL A 11 -6.34 3.94 6.10
CA VAL A 11 -6.67 2.67 6.75
C VAL A 11 -8.13 2.72 7.18
N ILE A 12 -8.93 1.78 6.67
CA ILE A 12 -10.38 1.74 6.91
C ILE A 12 -10.80 0.62 7.88
N GLN A 13 -9.94 -0.37 8.08
CA GLN A 13 -10.19 -1.49 8.97
C GLN A 13 -8.88 -2.11 9.43
N THR A 14 -8.86 -2.66 10.64
CA THR A 14 -7.78 -3.49 11.14
C THR A 14 -8.32 -4.84 11.59
N ARG A 15 -7.62 -5.93 11.28
CA ARG A 15 -7.97 -7.28 11.70
C ARG A 15 -6.76 -7.98 12.32
N ARG A 16 -6.97 -8.63 13.47
CA ARG A 16 -5.99 -9.54 14.08
C ARG A 16 -6.19 -10.94 13.49
N LEU A 17 -5.09 -11.59 13.13
CA LEU A 17 -5.07 -12.93 12.56
C LEU A 17 -4.23 -13.87 13.43
N LYS A 18 -4.69 -15.10 13.55
CA LYS A 18 -3.97 -16.23 14.14
C LYS A 18 -3.23 -17.02 13.05
N PRO A 19 -2.18 -17.80 13.41
CA PRO A 19 -1.49 -18.66 12.46
C PRO A 19 -2.45 -19.55 11.68
N GLY A 20 -2.27 -19.62 10.36
CA GLY A 20 -3.13 -20.38 9.45
C GLY A 20 -4.33 -19.61 8.90
N GLU A 21 -4.70 -18.45 9.47
CA GLU A 21 -5.72 -17.59 8.87
C GLU A 21 -5.18 -16.86 7.63
N THR A 22 -6.07 -16.56 6.68
CA THR A 22 -5.72 -15.95 5.40
C THR A 22 -6.35 -14.58 5.21
N VAL A 23 -5.72 -13.76 4.35
CA VAL A 23 -6.20 -12.41 4.02
C VAL A 23 -5.96 -12.06 2.55
N GLY A 24 -6.63 -11.00 2.10
CA GLY A 24 -6.50 -10.44 0.77
C GLY A 24 -7.35 -11.17 -0.28
N TYR A 25 -7.42 -10.57 -1.46
CA TYR A 25 -8.21 -11.11 -2.56
C TYR A 25 -7.65 -12.45 -3.05
N GLY A 26 -8.48 -13.49 -2.99
CA GLY A 26 -8.11 -14.86 -3.35
C GLY A 26 -7.30 -15.59 -2.27
N CYS A 27 -7.28 -15.10 -1.03
CA CYS A 27 -6.63 -15.76 0.12
C CYS A 27 -5.15 -16.12 -0.12
N THR A 28 -4.42 -15.27 -0.83
CA THR A 28 -3.04 -15.57 -1.27
C THR A 28 -1.98 -15.34 -0.20
N TRP A 29 -2.36 -14.79 0.96
CA TRP A 29 -1.46 -14.58 2.08
C TRP A 29 -2.01 -15.31 3.32
N THR A 30 -1.14 -16.03 4.00
CA THR A 30 -1.44 -16.82 5.19
C THR A 30 -0.56 -16.36 6.34
N ALA A 31 -1.17 -16.11 7.50
CA ALA A 31 -0.44 -15.75 8.71
C ALA A 31 0.42 -16.94 9.20
N LEU A 32 1.72 -16.71 9.37
CA LEU A 32 2.63 -17.70 9.96
C LEU A 32 2.75 -17.56 11.48
N HIS A 33 2.45 -16.38 11.99
CA HIS A 33 2.40 -16.02 13.41
C HIS A 33 1.17 -15.15 13.65
N ASP A 34 0.90 -14.80 14.92
CA ASP A 34 -0.09 -13.77 15.24
C ASP A 34 0.25 -12.49 14.44
N ALA A 35 -0.72 -11.97 13.69
CA ALA A 35 -0.51 -10.85 12.78
C ALA A 35 -1.61 -9.80 12.92
N VAL A 36 -1.28 -8.54 12.61
CA VAL A 36 -2.22 -7.43 12.52
C VAL A 36 -2.20 -6.92 11.09
N ILE A 37 -3.34 -7.03 10.41
CA ILE A 37 -3.50 -6.62 9.01
C ILE A 37 -4.38 -5.38 8.94
N ALA A 38 -3.83 -4.32 8.35
CA ALA A 38 -4.57 -3.12 8.00
C ALA A 38 -5.17 -3.28 6.60
N THR A 39 -6.45 -2.95 6.44
CA THR A 39 -7.12 -2.80 5.15
C THR A 39 -7.13 -1.32 4.79
N VAL A 40 -6.62 -1.03 3.61
CA VAL A 40 -6.45 0.32 3.08
C VAL A 40 -7.38 0.53 1.90
N SER A 41 -8.05 1.68 1.85
CA SER A 41 -8.95 2.06 0.75
C SER A 41 -8.17 2.61 -0.43
N ALA A 42 -7.55 1.69 -1.17
CA ALA A 42 -6.94 1.96 -2.47
C ALA A 42 -6.79 0.65 -3.26
N GLY A 43 -6.98 0.71 -4.57
CA GLY A 43 -6.77 -0.42 -5.43
C GLY A 43 -6.47 -0.03 -6.87
N TYR A 44 -6.53 -1.01 -7.77
CA TYR A 44 -6.19 -0.77 -9.17
C TYR A 44 -7.18 0.15 -9.90
N ALA A 45 -8.41 0.32 -9.39
CA ALA A 45 -9.35 1.30 -9.93
C ALA A 45 -8.96 2.75 -9.61
N ASP A 46 -8.09 2.94 -8.61
CA ASP A 46 -7.52 4.24 -8.27
C ASP A 46 -6.22 4.52 -9.03
N GLY A 47 -5.66 3.50 -9.70
CA GLY A 47 -4.41 3.62 -10.46
C GLY A 47 -3.24 2.80 -9.94
N LEU A 48 -3.42 2.04 -8.86
CA LEU A 48 -2.36 1.15 -8.38
C LEU A 48 -2.16 0.00 -9.37
N ILE A 49 -0.91 -0.22 -9.78
CA ILE A 49 -0.58 -1.31 -10.69
C ILE A 49 -0.64 -2.64 -9.95
N ARG A 50 -1.57 -3.53 -10.35
CA ARG A 50 -1.79 -4.83 -9.71
C ARG A 50 -0.52 -5.70 -9.58
N ALA A 51 0.46 -5.53 -10.46
CA ALA A 51 1.75 -6.22 -10.44
C ALA A 51 2.61 -5.90 -9.19
N MET A 52 2.32 -4.82 -8.46
CA MET A 52 3.00 -4.47 -7.20
C MET A 52 2.59 -5.36 -6.01
N SER A 53 1.60 -6.25 -6.21
CA SER A 53 1.13 -7.20 -5.20
C SER A 53 2.29 -7.99 -4.58
N GLY A 54 2.44 -7.93 -3.25
CA GLY A 54 3.49 -8.62 -2.50
C GLY A 54 4.91 -8.08 -2.72
N LYS A 55 5.08 -6.97 -3.46
CA LYS A 55 6.40 -6.38 -3.79
C LYS A 55 6.54 -4.96 -3.26
N ALA A 56 5.50 -4.13 -3.40
CA ALA A 56 5.55 -2.77 -2.90
C ALA A 56 5.42 -2.72 -1.36
N LEU A 57 5.99 -1.66 -0.80
CA LEU A 57 5.86 -1.30 0.60
C LEU A 57 4.90 -0.13 0.73
N LEU A 58 4.30 0.00 1.91
CA LEU A 58 3.69 1.23 2.39
C LEU A 58 4.44 1.69 3.63
N TYR A 59 4.30 2.95 4.02
CA TYR A 59 5.04 3.50 5.15
C TYR A 59 4.11 4.08 6.21
N ALA A 60 4.35 3.69 7.46
CA ALA A 60 3.82 4.34 8.66
C ALA A 60 4.89 5.29 9.19
N GLY A 61 4.84 6.56 8.78
CA GLY A 61 5.94 7.49 9.01
C GLY A 61 7.22 7.02 8.31
N ALA A 62 8.26 6.68 9.09
CA ALA A 62 9.51 6.13 8.56
C ALA A 62 9.53 4.59 8.48
N THR A 63 8.50 3.92 9.00
CA THR A 63 8.49 2.46 9.18
C THR A 63 7.87 1.76 7.97
N PRO A 64 8.59 0.87 7.26
CA PRO A 64 8.06 0.15 6.11
C PRO A 64 7.14 -1.01 6.51
N CYS A 65 5.98 -1.08 5.88
CA CYS A 65 4.96 -2.11 6.06
C CYS A 65 4.70 -2.84 4.73
N LYS A 66 4.68 -4.17 4.75
CA LYS A 66 4.59 -4.99 3.54
C LYS A 66 3.14 -5.18 3.10
N LEU A 67 2.89 -5.14 1.79
CA LEU A 67 1.65 -5.64 1.22
C LEU A 67 1.45 -7.12 1.56
N ALA A 68 0.35 -7.42 2.26
CA ALA A 68 -0.08 -8.77 2.61
C ALA A 68 -1.12 -9.25 1.59
N GLY A 69 -0.66 -9.86 0.49
CA GLY A 69 -1.52 -10.40 -0.55
C GLY A 69 -1.61 -9.50 -1.79
N ARG A 70 -2.76 -9.52 -2.46
CA ARG A 70 -2.96 -8.87 -3.77
C ARG A 70 -3.63 -7.51 -3.67
N VAL A 71 -3.24 -6.61 -4.56
CA VAL A 71 -4.00 -5.39 -4.85
C VAL A 71 -5.33 -5.79 -5.50
N SER A 72 -6.43 -5.34 -4.90
CA SER A 72 -7.81 -5.56 -5.37
C SER A 72 -8.31 -4.34 -6.13
N MET A 73 -9.60 -4.32 -6.50
CA MET A 73 -10.18 -3.19 -7.25
C MET A 73 -10.09 -1.89 -6.44
N ASP A 74 -10.51 -1.94 -5.18
CA ASP A 74 -10.62 -0.77 -4.31
C ASP A 74 -9.86 -0.92 -2.98
N LEU A 75 -9.31 -2.11 -2.71
CA LEU A 75 -8.69 -2.44 -1.42
C LEU A 75 -7.31 -3.08 -1.59
N LEU A 76 -6.46 -2.80 -0.61
CA LEU A 76 -5.20 -3.51 -0.37
C LEU A 76 -5.05 -3.82 1.11
N THR A 77 -4.26 -4.83 1.42
CA THR A 77 -4.02 -5.31 2.79
C THR A 77 -2.54 -5.22 3.11
N VAL A 78 -2.21 -4.73 4.30
CA VAL A 78 -0.83 -4.43 4.72
C VAL A 78 -0.57 -5.06 6.07
N ASP A 79 0.56 -5.75 6.20
CA ASP A 79 1.04 -6.25 7.49
C ASP A 79 1.64 -5.12 8.32
N VAL A 80 0.96 -4.81 9.42
CA VAL A 80 1.32 -3.78 10.41
C VAL A 80 1.61 -4.39 11.78
N THR A 81 1.87 -5.71 11.84
CA THR A 81 2.06 -6.46 13.09
C THR A 81 3.14 -5.89 14.01
N HIS A 82 4.18 -5.30 13.41
CA HIS A 82 5.34 -4.76 14.13
C HIS A 82 5.13 -3.31 14.59
N LEU A 83 4.02 -2.66 14.24
CA LEU A 83 3.71 -1.32 14.70
C LEU A 83 3.10 -1.37 16.11
N GLU A 84 3.47 -0.41 16.95
CA GLU A 84 2.88 -0.23 18.27
C GLU A 84 1.42 0.26 18.16
N GLU A 85 1.19 1.22 17.27
CA GLU A 85 -0.13 1.75 16.93
C GLU A 85 -0.36 1.69 15.42
N VAL A 86 -1.60 1.36 15.01
CA VAL A 86 -1.97 1.35 13.60
C VAL A 86 -2.33 2.79 13.19
N PRO A 87 -1.66 3.36 12.17
CA PRO A 87 -1.92 4.74 11.76
C PRO A 87 -3.25 4.85 10.99
N ASP A 88 -3.81 6.05 10.95
CA ASP A 88 -5.01 6.36 10.14
C ASP A 88 -4.73 6.31 8.64
N THR A 89 -3.48 6.55 8.23
CA THR A 89 -3.04 6.52 6.84
C THR A 89 -1.69 5.81 6.69
N LEU A 90 -1.44 5.30 5.49
CA LEU A 90 -0.17 4.72 5.08
C LEU A 90 0.31 5.36 3.78
N THR A 91 1.57 5.76 3.73
CA THR A 91 2.16 6.42 2.56
C THR A 91 2.65 5.39 1.54
N LEU A 92 2.13 5.45 0.31
CA LEU A 92 2.62 4.64 -0.81
C LEU A 92 3.71 5.36 -1.60
N LEU A 93 3.62 6.67 -1.76
CA LEU A 93 4.59 7.48 -2.49
C LEU A 93 4.94 8.70 -1.64
N GLY A 94 6.23 8.98 -1.47
CA GLY A 94 6.66 10.11 -0.64
C GLY A 94 8.17 10.08 -0.34
N GLN A 95 8.54 10.53 0.86
CA GLN A 95 9.94 10.68 1.26
C GLN A 95 10.74 9.37 1.24
N TYR A 96 10.16 8.26 1.71
CA TYR A 96 10.85 6.97 1.86
C TYR A 96 10.67 6.03 0.67
N GLN A 97 9.75 6.35 -0.24
CA GLN A 97 9.48 5.56 -1.42
C GLN A 97 9.16 6.46 -2.60
N GLY A 98 10.09 6.51 -3.55
CA GLY A 98 9.97 7.30 -4.76
C GLY A 98 9.21 6.56 -5.86
N VAL A 99 8.92 7.31 -6.93
CA VAL A 99 8.23 6.82 -8.13
C VAL A 99 8.99 5.67 -8.78
N ASP A 100 10.32 5.76 -8.88
CA ASP A 100 11.13 4.73 -9.53
C ASP A 100 11.14 3.42 -8.73
N THR A 101 11.14 3.49 -7.40
CA THR A 101 11.02 2.31 -6.52
C THR A 101 9.69 1.60 -6.70
N LEU A 102 8.59 2.36 -6.79
CA LEU A 102 7.28 1.80 -7.09
C LEU A 102 7.21 1.19 -8.50
N ALA A 103 7.84 1.86 -9.46
CA ALA A 103 7.91 1.39 -10.84
C ALA A 103 8.65 0.05 -10.92
N GLU A 104 9.79 -0.08 -10.24
CA GLU A 104 10.54 -1.34 -10.14
C GLU A 104 9.68 -2.45 -9.51
N ALA A 105 8.99 -2.17 -8.39
CA ALA A 105 8.10 -3.12 -7.74
C ALA A 105 6.95 -3.58 -8.66
N ALA A 106 6.47 -2.68 -9.53
CA ALA A 106 5.43 -2.96 -10.51
C ALA A 106 5.95 -3.55 -11.83
N GLY A 107 7.28 -3.54 -12.06
CA GLY A 107 7.90 -3.99 -13.32
C GLY A 107 7.65 -3.02 -14.48
N THR A 108 7.64 -1.71 -14.21
CA THR A 108 7.39 -0.65 -15.19
C THR A 108 8.32 0.56 -14.99
N ILE A 109 7.99 1.71 -15.59
CA ILE A 109 8.66 3.00 -15.48
C ILE A 109 7.85 4.00 -14.64
N GLY A 110 8.53 5.00 -14.09
CA GLY A 110 7.92 6.00 -13.23
C GLY A 110 6.77 6.78 -13.88
N TYR A 111 6.83 7.00 -15.21
CA TYR A 111 5.77 7.65 -15.96
C TYR A 111 4.43 6.92 -15.80
N GLU A 112 4.43 5.58 -15.92
CA GLU A 112 3.21 4.78 -15.76
C GLU A 112 2.64 4.87 -14.35
N ILE A 113 3.48 4.92 -13.31
CA ILE A 113 3.01 5.11 -11.93
C ILE A 113 2.23 6.42 -11.82
N LEU A 114 2.79 7.51 -12.32
CA LEU A 114 2.18 8.85 -12.19
C LEU A 114 0.93 9.01 -13.06
N THR A 115 0.95 8.53 -14.31
CA THR A 115 -0.19 8.67 -15.22
C THR A 115 -1.31 7.68 -14.97
N SER A 116 -1.05 6.60 -14.23
CA SER A 116 -2.10 5.64 -13.85
C SER A 116 -2.96 6.15 -12.70
N LEU A 117 -2.48 7.07 -11.86
CA LEU A 117 -3.25 7.64 -10.76
C LEU A 117 -4.52 8.33 -11.29
N GLY A 118 -5.67 7.71 -11.02
CA GLY A 118 -6.97 8.09 -11.56
C GLY A 118 -7.58 9.33 -10.91
N GLY A 119 -8.84 9.58 -11.28
CA GLY A 119 -9.62 10.73 -10.81
C GLY A 119 -10.27 10.56 -9.42
N ARG A 120 -10.13 9.39 -8.78
CA ARG A 120 -10.73 9.11 -7.46
C ARG A 120 -9.95 9.74 -6.30
N TYR A 121 -8.70 10.17 -6.54
CA TYR A 121 -7.90 10.85 -5.55
C TYR A 121 -8.27 12.34 -5.42
N VAL A 122 -8.40 12.78 -4.17
CA VAL A 122 -8.40 14.20 -3.83
C VAL A 122 -6.97 14.72 -3.95
N ARG A 123 -6.76 15.80 -4.71
CA ARG A 123 -5.43 16.37 -4.96
C ARG A 123 -5.33 17.73 -4.27
N SER A 124 -4.24 17.93 -3.54
CA SER A 124 -3.84 19.23 -2.99
C SER A 124 -2.41 19.54 -3.46
N THR A 125 -2.07 20.82 -3.50
CA THR A 125 -0.73 21.30 -3.83
C THR A 125 -0.17 22.05 -2.63
N ALA A 126 1.07 21.77 -2.27
CA ALA A 126 1.83 22.53 -1.29
C ALA A 126 2.79 23.46 -2.05
N GLY A 127 2.80 24.74 -1.69
CA GLY A 127 3.68 25.77 -2.26
C GLY A 127 4.92 26.01 -1.42
#